data_AF-A0AAU1NDF3-F1
#
_entry.id   AF-A0AAU1NDF3-F1
#
_cell.length_a   1.000
_cell.length_b   1.000
_cell.length_c   1.000
_cell.angle_alpha   90.00
_cell.angle_beta   90.00
_cell.angle_gamma   90.00
#
_symmetry.space_group_name_H-M   'P 1'
#
loop_
_entity.id
_entity.type
_entity.pdbx_description
1 polymer ?
#
loop_
_entity_poly.entity_id
_entity_poly.type
_entity_poly.pdbx_seq_one_letter_code
_entity_poly.pdbx_strand_id
1 'polypeptide(L)'
;MDPTDLLQRLALDPGDLKPGPQRQANQEDAAARLGPIPGPVPCVACGDPARSTRIIATPEHGRRWLDLCRDCMLATADRGRRAVPLADTLAVLRAAAEEAGVTVRVLVDPPQGA
;
A
#
# COMPACT_ATOMS: atom_id res chain seq x y z
N MET A 1 -2.49 2.49 10.91
CA MET A 1 -2.53 3.94 10.67
C MET A 1 -3.98 4.39 10.64
N ASP A 2 -4.30 5.42 11.40
CA ASP A 2 -5.62 6.04 11.43
C ASP A 2 -5.96 6.65 10.05
N PRO A 3 -7.22 6.56 9.57
CA PRO A 3 -7.63 7.18 8.32
C PRO A 3 -7.36 8.68 8.22
N THR A 4 -7.42 9.41 9.33
CA THR A 4 -7.17 10.86 9.36
C THR A 4 -5.70 11.16 9.07
N ASP A 5 -4.79 10.46 9.76
CA ASP A 5 -3.34 10.60 9.56
C ASP A 5 -2.94 10.26 8.12
N LEU A 6 -3.57 9.23 7.56
CA LEU A 6 -3.36 8.79 6.19
C LEU A 6 -3.76 9.86 5.17
N LEU A 7 -4.93 10.48 5.34
CA LEU A 7 -5.41 11.53 4.44
C LEU A 7 -4.55 12.79 4.55
N GLN A 8 -4.16 13.18 5.77
CA GLN A 8 -3.24 14.29 5.99
C GLN A 8 -1.90 14.07 5.28
N ARG A 9 -1.31 12.87 5.35
CA ARG A 9 -0.05 12.54 4.67
C ARG A 9 -0.13 12.62 3.15
N LEU A 10 -1.30 12.35 2.59
CA LEU A 10 -1.55 12.44 1.15
C LEU A 10 -2.07 13.82 0.72
N ALA A 11 -2.25 14.76 1.66
CA ALA A 11 -2.88 16.06 1.44
C ALA A 11 -4.26 15.94 0.73
N LEU A 12 -5.07 14.97 1.15
CA LEU A 12 -6.38 14.68 0.56
C LEU A 12 -7.52 15.21 1.41
N ASP A 13 -8.49 15.86 0.76
CA ASP A 13 -9.79 16.16 1.33
C ASP A 13 -10.70 14.91 1.25
N PRO A 14 -11.25 14.41 2.40
CA PRO A 14 -12.28 13.38 2.39
C PRO A 14 -13.47 13.63 1.45
N GLY A 15 -13.85 14.89 1.24
CA GLY A 15 -14.99 15.29 0.42
C GLY A 15 -14.80 14.99 -1.07
N ASP A 16 -13.54 15.01 -1.54
CA ASP A 16 -13.17 14.74 -2.92
C ASP A 16 -13.12 13.25 -3.26
N LEU A 17 -13.18 12.39 -2.23
CA LEU A 17 -13.16 10.95 -2.41
C LEU A 17 -14.53 10.40 -2.82
N LYS A 18 -14.51 9.44 -3.74
CA LYS A 18 -15.75 8.77 -4.19
C LYS A 18 -16.43 8.06 -3.02
N PRO A 19 -17.78 8.16 -2.88
CA PRO A 19 -18.51 7.43 -1.85
C PRO A 19 -18.28 5.92 -1.91
N GLY A 20 -18.00 5.33 -0.75
CA GLY A 20 -17.88 3.89 -0.55
C GLY A 20 -19.24 3.23 -0.27
N PRO A 21 -19.38 1.91 -0.51
CA PRO A 21 -20.55 1.18 -0.06
C PRO A 21 -20.68 1.25 1.47
N GLN A 22 -21.93 1.31 1.96
CA GLN A 22 -22.21 1.38 3.41
C GLN A 22 -21.98 0.05 4.14
N ARG A 23 -21.76 -1.04 3.39
CA ARG A 23 -21.34 -2.36 3.91
C ARG A 23 -19.83 -2.52 3.81
N GLN A 24 -19.28 -3.52 4.51
CA GLN A 24 -17.87 -3.86 4.36
C GLN A 24 -17.60 -4.38 2.95
N ALA A 25 -16.67 -3.75 2.22
CA ALA A 25 -16.27 -4.21 0.90
C ALA A 25 -15.49 -5.51 1.01
N ASN A 26 -15.77 -6.44 0.08
CA ASN A 26 -15.04 -7.68 -0.06
C ASN A 26 -14.00 -7.58 -1.19
N GLN A 27 -13.31 -8.69 -1.49
CA GLN A 27 -12.34 -8.73 -2.59
C GLN A 27 -12.97 -8.51 -3.96
N GLU A 28 -14.21 -8.94 -4.18
CA GLU A 28 -14.92 -8.74 -5.44
C GLU A 28 -15.24 -7.26 -5.68
N ASP A 29 -15.64 -6.51 -4.64
CA ASP A 29 -15.83 -5.07 -4.71
C ASP A 29 -14.52 -4.35 -5.12
N ALA A 30 -13.40 -4.77 -4.52
CA ALA A 30 -12.08 -4.21 -4.83
C ALA A 30 -11.65 -4.55 -6.27
N ALA A 31 -11.88 -5.78 -6.71
CA ALA A 31 -11.59 -6.23 -8.08
C ALA A 31 -12.48 -5.54 -9.12
N ALA A 32 -13.77 -5.36 -8.83
CA ALA A 32 -14.70 -4.65 -9.69
C ALA A 32 -14.31 -3.17 -9.82
N ARG A 33 -13.83 -2.57 -8.73
CA ARG A 33 -13.38 -1.18 -8.71
C ARG A 33 -12.07 -0.96 -9.45
N LEU A 34 -11.09 -1.85 -9.27
CA LEU A 34 -9.79 -1.78 -9.95
C LEU A 34 -9.81 -2.43 -11.35
N GLY A 35 -10.94 -3.04 -11.71
CA GLY A 35 -11.15 -3.77 -12.95
C GLY A 35 -11.10 -2.89 -14.21
N PRO A 36 -11.10 -3.50 -15.39
CA PRO A 36 -10.62 -2.86 -16.61
C PRO A 36 -11.57 -1.83 -17.27
N ILE A 37 -12.68 -1.38 -16.67
CA ILE A 37 -13.65 -0.53 -17.42
C ILE A 37 -14.32 0.53 -16.53
N PRO A 38 -14.40 1.80 -16.99
CA PRO A 38 -13.95 2.30 -18.32
C PRO A 38 -12.46 2.64 -18.41
N GLY A 39 -11.68 2.30 -17.38
CA GLY A 39 -10.24 2.49 -17.29
C GLY A 39 -9.78 2.27 -15.84
N PRO A 40 -8.47 2.16 -15.57
CA PRO A 40 -8.00 2.07 -14.20
C PRO A 40 -8.44 3.32 -13.45
N VAL A 41 -9.10 3.14 -12.31
CA VAL A 41 -9.46 4.26 -11.43
C VAL A 41 -8.17 5.04 -11.11
N PRO A 42 -8.16 6.37 -11.26
CA PRO A 42 -6.96 7.15 -10.96
C PRO A 42 -6.66 7.10 -9.47
N CYS A 43 -5.38 7.09 -9.14
CA CYS A 43 -4.88 7.33 -7.79
C CYS A 43 -5.40 8.69 -7.34
N VAL A 44 -6.08 8.73 -6.20
CA VAL A 44 -6.65 9.99 -5.72
C VAL A 44 -5.58 11.00 -5.30
N ALA A 45 -4.34 10.55 -5.06
CA ALA A 45 -3.23 11.41 -4.65
C ALA A 45 -2.42 11.99 -5.81
N CYS A 46 -2.20 11.22 -6.89
CA CYS A 46 -1.31 11.64 -7.99
C CYS A 46 -1.90 11.50 -9.39
N GLY A 47 -3.08 10.89 -9.54
CA GLY A 47 -3.72 10.64 -10.84
C GLY A 47 -3.25 9.39 -11.58
N ASP A 48 -2.11 8.80 -11.22
CA ASP A 48 -1.61 7.56 -11.86
C ASP A 48 -2.59 6.39 -11.70
N PRO A 49 -2.54 5.36 -12.57
CA PRO A 49 -3.40 4.18 -12.45
C PRO A 49 -3.34 3.52 -11.05
N ALA A 50 -4.48 3.47 -10.35
CA ALA A 50 -4.54 2.83 -9.04
C ALA A 50 -4.28 1.32 -9.16
N ARG A 51 -3.54 0.79 -8.18
CA ARG A 51 -3.22 -0.63 -8.03
C ARG A 51 -3.74 -1.22 -6.73
N SER A 52 -4.25 -0.37 -5.85
CA SER A 52 -4.84 -0.73 -4.58
C SER A 52 -6.07 0.12 -4.31
N THR A 53 -7.05 -0.46 -3.65
CA THR A 53 -8.23 0.26 -3.19
C THR A 53 -8.61 -0.23 -1.80
N ARG A 54 -9.13 0.67 -0.98
CA ARG A 54 -9.72 0.36 0.31
C ARG A 54 -10.82 1.36 0.65
N ILE A 55 -11.69 0.96 1.57
CA ILE A 55 -12.66 1.88 2.18
C ILE A 55 -12.08 2.44 3.46
N ILE A 56 -12.14 3.75 3.59
CA ILE A 56 -11.87 4.47 4.83
C ILE A 56 -13.16 5.08 5.36
N ALA A 57 -13.32 5.09 6.69
CA ALA A 57 -14.41 5.80 7.34
C ALA A 57 -13.93 7.22 7.68
N THR A 58 -14.73 8.21 7.35
CA THR A 58 -14.46 9.62 7.61
C THR A 58 -15.61 10.19 8.44
N PRO A 59 -15.35 11.01 9.47
CA PRO A 59 -16.40 11.44 10.40
C PRO A 59 -17.56 12.18 9.73
N GLU A 60 -17.27 13.10 8.82
CA GLU A 60 -18.27 13.98 8.20
C GLU A 60 -18.80 13.44 6.86
N HIS A 61 -17.98 12.65 6.15
CA HIS A 61 -18.28 12.23 4.78
C HIS A 61 -18.63 10.74 4.68
N GLY A 62 -18.66 10.02 5.80
CA GLY A 62 -18.98 8.59 5.87
C GLY A 62 -17.90 7.72 5.22
N ARG A 63 -18.29 6.60 4.63
CA ARG A 63 -17.38 5.65 3.98
C ARG A 63 -16.94 6.18 2.61
N ARG A 64 -15.64 6.20 2.36
CA ARG A 64 -15.01 6.74 1.14
C ARG A 64 -14.04 5.73 0.56
N TRP A 65 -13.98 5.68 -0.76
CA TRP A 65 -12.96 4.92 -1.46
C TRP A 65 -11.64 5.68 -1.48
N LEU A 66 -10.57 4.97 -1.18
CA LEU A 66 -9.21 5.44 -1.28
C LEU A 66 -8.46 4.55 -2.28
N ASP A 67 -8.31 5.06 -3.49
CA ASP A 67 -7.65 4.39 -4.60
C ASP A 67 -6.23 4.93 -4.74
N LEU A 68 -5.22 4.06 -4.64
CA LEU A 68 -3.82 4.48 -4.66
C LEU A 68 -3.03 3.70 -5.70
N CYS A 69 -2.12 4.38 -6.39
CA CYS A 69 -1.06 3.75 -7.15
C CYS A 69 -0.11 3.00 -6.20
N ARG A 70 0.80 2.19 -6.75
CA ARG A 70 1.76 1.41 -5.95
C ARG A 70 2.59 2.31 -5.03
N ASP A 71 3.07 3.44 -5.54
CA ASP A 71 4.03 4.28 -4.81
C ASP A 71 3.34 5.05 -3.69
N CYS A 72 2.19 5.67 -3.95
CA CYS A 72 1.38 6.33 -2.91
C CYS A 72 0.89 5.34 -1.84
N MET A 73 0.58 4.10 -2.24
CA MET A 73 0.25 3.03 -1.29
C MET A 73 1.44 2.69 -0.39
N LEU A 74 2.63 2.48 -0.96
CA LEU A 74 3.83 2.15 -0.19
C LEU A 74 4.34 3.30 0.69
N ALA A 75 4.14 4.54 0.26
CA ALA A 75 4.46 5.74 1.04
C ALA A 75 3.58 5.88 2.29
N THR A 76 2.36 5.33 2.24
CA THR A 76 1.38 5.40 3.33
C THR A 76 1.13 4.09 4.05
N ALA A 77 1.79 3.01 3.62
CA ALA A 77 1.74 1.74 4.30
C ALA A 77 2.29 1.91 5.72
N ASP A 78 1.48 1.52 6.70
CA ASP A 78 1.92 1.48 8.09
C ASP A 78 2.96 0.37 8.23
N ARG A 79 4.24 0.76 8.30
CA ARG A 79 5.34 -0.16 8.53
C ARG A 79 5.50 -0.52 10.00
N GLY A 80 4.50 -0.22 10.86
CA GLY A 80 4.49 -0.35 12.32
C GLY A 80 4.82 -1.72 12.93
N ARG A 81 5.30 -2.68 12.15
CA ARG A 81 6.07 -3.79 12.71
C ARG A 81 7.48 -3.29 12.97
N ARG A 82 7.97 -3.43 14.21
CA ARG A 82 9.41 -3.23 14.51
C ARG A 82 10.18 -4.07 13.49
N ALA A 83 10.86 -3.41 12.56
CA ALA A 83 11.68 -4.10 11.60
C ALA A 83 12.69 -4.89 12.43
N VAL A 84 12.65 -6.22 12.32
CA VAL A 84 13.80 -7.03 12.73
C VAL A 84 14.98 -6.42 11.98
N PRO A 85 16.09 -6.11 12.65
CA PRO A 85 17.27 -5.57 11.97
C PRO A 85 17.55 -6.41 10.73
N LEU A 86 17.79 -5.74 9.60
CA LEU A 86 18.05 -6.44 8.34
C LEU A 86 19.19 -7.46 8.50
N ALA A 87 20.19 -7.13 9.33
CA ALA A 87 21.28 -8.03 9.70
C ALA A 87 20.78 -9.35 10.30
N ASP A 88 19.85 -9.31 11.25
CA ASP A 88 19.30 -10.49 11.92
C ASP A 88 18.45 -11.33 10.96
N THR A 89 17.67 -10.67 10.10
CA THR A 89 16.90 -11.37 9.05
C THR A 89 17.83 -12.06 8.05
N LEU A 90 18.90 -11.38 7.63
CA LEU A 90 19.90 -11.96 6.73
C LEU A 90 20.67 -13.11 7.40
N ALA A 91 20.93 -13.05 8.70
CA ALA A 91 21.57 -14.14 9.42
C ALA A 91 20.70 -15.41 9.41
N VAL A 92 19.40 -15.28 9.66
CA VAL A 92 18.44 -16.40 9.59
C VAL A 92 18.39 -16.99 8.17
N LEU A 93 18.33 -16.14 7.15
CA LEU A 93 18.28 -16.60 5.76
C LEU A 93 19.56 -17.32 5.33
N ARG A 94 20.73 -16.85 5.78
CA ARG A 94 22.02 -17.53 5.51
C ARG A 94 22.08 -18.89 6.18
N ALA A 95 21.72 -18.99 7.47
CA ALA A 95 21.69 -20.25 8.19
C ALA A 95 20.75 -21.27 7.51
N ALA A 96 19.55 -20.85 7.12
CA ALA A 96 18.61 -21.72 6.41
C ALA A 96 19.14 -22.17 5.05
N ALA A 97 19.88 -21.32 4.33
CA ALA A 97 20.47 -21.69 3.05
C ALA A 97 21.64 -22.66 3.21
N GLU A 98 22.46 -22.50 4.26
CA GLU A 98 23.51 -23.46 4.63
C GLU A 98 22.91 -24.84 4.96
N GLU A 99 21.87 -24.88 5.78
CA GLU A 99 21.14 -26.11 6.11
C GLU A 99 20.55 -26.79 4.85
N ALA A 100 20.05 -26.00 3.91
CA ALA A 100 19.49 -26.49 2.65
C ALA A 100 20.56 -26.82 1.58
N GLY A 101 21.83 -26.48 1.80
CA GLY A 101 22.90 -26.62 0.80
C GLY A 101 22.72 -25.73 -0.44
N VAL A 102 22.01 -24.60 -0.31
CA VAL A 102 21.69 -23.70 -1.42
C VAL A 102 22.59 -22.48 -1.37
N THR A 103 23.14 -22.07 -2.53
CA THR A 103 23.90 -20.82 -2.63
C THR A 103 22.94 -19.64 -2.81
N VAL A 104 23.05 -18.64 -1.94
CA VAL A 104 22.27 -17.40 -1.98
C VAL A 104 23.18 -16.19 -2.18
N ARG A 105 22.72 -15.25 -3.00
CA ARG A 105 23.38 -13.95 -3.21
C ARG A 105 22.42 -12.83 -2.81
N VAL A 106 22.87 -11.96 -1.91
CA VAL A 106 22.13 -10.72 -1.58
C VAL A 106 22.43 -9.70 -2.66
N LEU A 107 21.39 -9.17 -3.30
CA LEU A 107 21.49 -8.04 -4.22
C LEU A 107 21.14 -6.78 -3.44
N VAL A 108 22.02 -5.78 -3.50
CA VAL A 108 21.76 -4.42 -3.02
C VAL A 108 21.78 -3.49 -4.22
N ASP A 109 20.89 -2.50 -4.23
CA ASP A 109 20.94 -1.46 -5.25
C ASP A 109 22.28 -0.72 -5.14
N PRO A 110 22.87 -0.28 -6.27
CA PRO A 110 24.06 0.56 -6.21
C PRO A 110 23.74 1.84 -5.42
N PRO A 111 24.71 2.38 -4.65
CA PRO A 111 24.50 3.61 -3.89
C PRO A 111 24.04 4.72 -4.84
N GLN A 112 22.93 5.36 -4.50
CA GLN A 112 22.40 6.48 -5.28
C GLN A 112 23.24 7.74 -4.99
N GLY A 113 24.09 8.12 -5.94
CA GLY A 113 24.86 9.37 -5.92
C GLY A 113 26.26 9.23 -5.31
N ALA A 114 27.27 9.29 -6.18
CA ALA A 114 28.64 9.70 -5.87
C ALA A 114 28.95 10.95 -6.71
#